data_AF-A0A7G4WM54-F1
#
_entry.id   AF-A0A7G4WM54-F1
#
_cell.length_a   1.000
_cell.length_b   1.000
_cell.length_c   1.000
_cell.angle_alpha   90.00
_cell.angle_beta   90.00
_cell.angle_gamma   90.00
#
_symmetry.space_group_name_H-M   'P 1'
#
loop_
_entity.id
_entity.type
_entity.pdbx_description
1 polymer ?
#
loop_
_entity_poly.entity_id
_entity_poly.type
_entity_poly.pdbx_seq_one_letter_code
_entity_poly.pdbx_strand_id
1 'polypeptide(L)'
;MDFVLNLCDEYVLDRVWAKLVPLSAFVSSPDVANSFNLTSTGLPLAASSSKWSQLMLSLPRPHLTAGDVTSFSTQGISQVSAWPRDYVPRQLVSLIVVTLLGIYVLYFLFAGLSYTFIFNHDMMRHPRFLKNQVKLEIQTSMRAFPMMTLLTLPWFQAEVMGYSRLYDGVDTYGWTYLVLSVPL
;
A
#
# COMPACT_ATOMS: atom_id res chain seq x y z
N MET A 1 11.14 -0.05 3.01
CA MET A 1 9.69 0.17 2.83
C MET A 1 9.06 -1.01 2.10
N ASP A 2 9.67 -1.39 0.99
CA ASP A 2 9.58 -2.71 0.34
C ASP A 2 9.30 -3.91 1.27
N PHE A 3 10.12 -4.14 2.29
CA PHE A 3 9.95 -5.29 3.20
C PHE A 3 8.61 -5.23 3.96
N VAL A 4 8.26 -4.05 4.49
CA VAL A 4 7.01 -3.83 5.23
C VAL A 4 5.81 -3.99 4.28
N LEU A 5 5.91 -3.48 3.05
CA LEU A 5 4.87 -3.62 2.05
C LEU A 5 4.64 -5.08 1.68
N ASN A 6 5.71 -5.85 1.43
CA ASN A 6 5.63 -7.28 1.13
C ASN A 6 4.96 -8.07 2.26
N LEU A 7 5.32 -7.77 3.51
CA LEU A 7 4.69 -8.38 4.67
C LEU A 7 3.20 -8.00 4.76
N CYS A 8 2.86 -6.72 4.56
CA CYS A 8 1.47 -6.30 4.53
C CYS A 8 0.67 -6.94 3.39
N ASP A 9 1.26 -7.11 2.21
CA ASP A 9 0.66 -7.78 1.06
C ASP A 9 0.33 -9.24 1.37
N GLU A 10 1.29 -9.98 1.93
CA GLU A 10 1.14 -11.40 2.22
C GLU A 10 0.06 -11.70 3.28
N TYR A 11 -0.03 -10.87 4.33
CA TYR A 11 -0.96 -11.14 5.43
C TYR A 11 -2.34 -10.50 5.26
N VAL A 12 -2.42 -9.30 4.66
CA VAL A 12 -3.63 -8.47 4.69
C VAL A 12 -4.03 -7.96 3.31
N LEU A 13 -3.14 -7.26 2.60
CA LEU A 13 -3.55 -6.47 1.43
C LEU A 13 -3.97 -7.38 0.27
N ASP A 14 -3.35 -8.54 0.06
CA ASP A 14 -3.80 -9.47 -1.00
C ASP A 14 -5.26 -9.88 -0.82
N ARG A 15 -5.69 -10.15 0.43
CA ARG A 15 -7.08 -10.53 0.73
C ARG A 15 -8.04 -9.35 0.53
N VAL A 16 -7.59 -8.14 0.84
CA VAL A 16 -8.38 -6.92 0.66
C VAL A 16 -8.54 -6.62 -0.83
N TRP A 17 -7.44 -6.66 -1.59
CA TRP A 17 -7.44 -6.42 -3.02
C TRP A 17 -8.21 -7.49 -3.79
N ALA A 18 -8.14 -8.77 -3.39
CA ALA A 18 -8.95 -9.84 -3.98
C ALA A 18 -10.46 -9.60 -3.82
N LYS A 19 -10.89 -8.95 -2.73
CA LYS A 19 -12.31 -8.59 -2.51
C LYS A 19 -12.72 -7.31 -3.24
N LEU A 20 -11.84 -6.31 -3.27
CA LEU A 20 -12.14 -5.01 -3.90
C LEU A 20 -12.10 -5.09 -5.43
N VAL A 21 -11.16 -5.85 -5.97
CA VAL A 21 -10.90 -5.96 -7.41
C VAL A 21 -10.74 -7.44 -7.77
N PRO A 22 -11.82 -8.24 -7.75
CA PRO A 22 -11.73 -9.66 -8.05
C PRO A 22 -11.41 -9.88 -9.54
N LEU A 23 -10.54 -10.84 -9.86
CA LEU A 23 -10.25 -11.24 -11.24
C LEU A 23 -11.51 -11.61 -12.03
N SER A 24 -12.52 -12.19 -11.36
CA SER A 24 -13.78 -12.58 -11.99
C SER A 24 -14.52 -11.42 -12.66
N ALA A 25 -14.32 -10.18 -12.21
CA ALA A 25 -14.93 -9.00 -12.82
C ALA A 25 -14.29 -8.60 -14.17
N PHE A 26 -13.07 -9.06 -14.45
CA PHE A 26 -12.31 -8.72 -15.66
C PHE A 26 -12.33 -9.86 -16.70
N VAL A 27 -12.49 -11.10 -16.25
CA VAL A 27 -12.61 -12.29 -17.11
C VAL A 27 -13.94 -12.33 -17.88
N SER A 28 -14.97 -11.58 -17.45
CA SER A 28 -16.25 -11.47 -18.14
C SER A 28 -16.24 -10.65 -19.45
N SER A 29 -15.07 -10.24 -19.94
CA SER A 29 -14.94 -9.52 -21.22
C SER A 29 -14.62 -10.47 -22.39
N PRO A 30 -15.29 -10.33 -23.55
CA PRO A 30 -15.20 -11.28 -24.67
C PRO A 30 -13.79 -11.37 -25.29
N ASP A 31 -12.95 -10.35 -25.16
CA ASP A 31 -11.58 -10.36 -25.69
C ASP A 31 -10.64 -11.28 -24.90
N VAL A 32 -10.86 -11.37 -23.58
CA VAL A 32 -10.08 -12.24 -22.69
C VAL A 32 -10.54 -13.69 -22.82
N ALA A 33 -11.84 -13.92 -22.98
CA ALA A 33 -12.39 -15.24 -23.32
C ALA A 33 -11.82 -15.80 -24.64
N ASN A 34 -11.52 -14.96 -25.64
CA ASN A 34 -10.86 -15.38 -26.88
C ASN A 34 -9.36 -15.65 -26.71
N SER A 35 -8.70 -15.07 -25.70
CA SER A 35 -7.30 -15.36 -25.36
C SER A 35 -7.13 -16.65 -24.55
N PHE A 36 -8.20 -17.11 -23.90
CA PHE A 36 -8.30 -18.41 -23.24
C PHE A 36 -8.93 -19.41 -24.22
N ASN A 37 -8.13 -20.20 -24.94
CA ASN A 37 -8.64 -21.25 -25.82
C ASN A 37 -9.28 -22.40 -25.01
N LEU A 38 -10.48 -22.17 -24.47
CA LEU A 38 -11.24 -23.10 -23.62
C LEU A 38 -12.61 -23.37 -24.23
N THR A 39 -12.74 -24.55 -24.82
CA THR A 39 -13.98 -25.24 -25.21
C THR A 39 -14.88 -25.63 -24.03
N SER A 40 -14.70 -25.05 -22.82
CA SER A 40 -15.55 -25.37 -21.67
C SER A 40 -16.72 -24.38 -21.56
N THR A 41 -17.86 -24.87 -22.01
CA THR A 41 -19.22 -24.38 -21.73
C THR A 41 -19.42 -23.95 -20.27
N GLY A 42 -19.81 -22.69 -20.07
CA GLY A 42 -20.53 -22.22 -18.89
C GLY A 42 -19.69 -21.48 -17.86
N LEU A 43 -19.58 -20.15 -18.02
CA LEU A 43 -19.40 -19.24 -16.89
C LEU A 43 -20.54 -18.22 -16.93
N PRO A 44 -21.31 -18.06 -15.84
CA PRO A 44 -22.46 -17.17 -15.83
C PRO A 44 -21.99 -15.72 -15.93
N LEU A 45 -22.48 -15.01 -16.95
CA LEU A 45 -22.33 -13.58 -17.15
C LEU A 45 -23.11 -12.83 -16.04
N ALA A 46 -22.55 -12.74 -14.85
CA ALA A 46 -23.10 -11.91 -13.79
C ALA A 46 -22.64 -10.45 -14.02
N ALA A 47 -23.32 -9.76 -14.93
CA ALA A 47 -23.29 -8.30 -14.96
C ALA A 47 -23.93 -7.79 -13.66
N SER A 48 -23.13 -7.66 -12.61
CA SER A 48 -23.56 -7.04 -11.37
C SER A 48 -23.95 -5.59 -11.68
N SER A 49 -25.21 -5.22 -11.48
CA SER A 49 -25.79 -3.88 -11.74
C SER A 49 -25.22 -2.76 -10.85
N SER A 50 -24.17 -3.03 -10.08
CA SER A 50 -23.61 -2.06 -9.14
C SER A 50 -22.75 -1.02 -9.86
N LYS A 51 -22.84 0.25 -9.46
CA LYS A 51 -21.93 1.32 -9.94
C LYS A 51 -20.46 0.95 -9.75
N TRP A 52 -20.18 0.12 -8.74
CA TRP A 52 -18.87 -0.44 -8.45
C TRP A 52 -18.34 -1.34 -9.57
N SER A 53 -19.14 -2.25 -10.11
CA SER A 53 -18.71 -3.12 -11.22
C SER A 53 -18.42 -2.30 -12.48
N GLN A 54 -19.22 -1.27 -12.76
CA GLN A 54 -19.01 -0.36 -13.88
C GLN A 54 -17.70 0.44 -13.73
N LEU A 55 -17.39 0.90 -12.51
CA LEU A 55 -16.11 1.53 -12.21
C LEU A 55 -14.94 0.55 -12.37
N MET A 56 -15.08 -0.71 -11.94
CA MET A 56 -14.03 -1.71 -12.12
C MET A 56 -13.71 -1.95 -13.60
N LEU A 57 -14.71 -1.99 -14.47
CA LEU A 57 -14.52 -2.13 -15.91
C LEU A 57 -13.81 -0.92 -16.54
N SER A 58 -13.92 0.26 -15.93
CA SER A 58 -13.24 1.48 -16.38
C SER A 58 -11.78 1.58 -15.94
N LEU A 59 -11.33 0.72 -15.02
CA LEU A 59 -9.94 0.72 -14.56
C LEU A 59 -9.00 0.20 -15.66
N PRO A 60 -7.79 0.78 -15.81
CA PRO A 60 -6.79 0.25 -16.72
C PRO A 60 -6.44 -1.20 -16.39
N ARG A 61 -6.37 -2.04 -17.42
CA ARG A 61 -6.10 -3.47 -17.27
C ARG A 61 -4.59 -3.69 -17.14
N PRO A 62 -4.14 -4.58 -16.25
CA PRO A 62 -2.75 -5.02 -16.26
C PRO A 62 -2.47 -5.87 -17.50
N HIS A 63 -1.24 -5.81 -18.00
CA HIS A 63 -0.75 -6.79 -18.96
C HIS A 63 -0.60 -8.12 -18.20
N LEU A 64 -1.35 -9.15 -18.61
CA LEU A 64 -1.21 -10.47 -18.02
C LEU A 64 -0.04 -11.18 -18.70
N THR A 65 0.97 -11.56 -17.93
CA THR A 65 2.11 -12.32 -18.43
C THR A 65 1.85 -13.82 -18.26
N ALA A 66 2.41 -14.67 -19.12
CA ALA A 66 2.13 -16.11 -19.10
C ALA A 66 2.38 -16.81 -17.74
N GLY A 67 3.30 -16.28 -16.91
CA GLY A 67 3.55 -16.76 -15.55
C GLY A 67 2.44 -16.45 -14.54
N ASP A 68 1.68 -15.38 -14.77
CA ASP A 68 0.55 -15.03 -13.90
C ASP A 68 -0.59 -16.05 -14.10
N VAL A 69 -0.81 -16.47 -15.35
CA VAL A 69 -1.86 -17.42 -15.75
C VAL A 69 -1.71 -18.78 -15.06
N THR A 70 -0.49 -19.27 -14.90
CA THR A 70 -0.23 -20.55 -14.21
C THR A 70 -0.48 -20.44 -12.70
N SER A 71 -0.14 -19.31 -12.07
CA SER A 71 -0.42 -19.07 -10.66
C SER A 71 -1.92 -18.98 -10.35
N PHE A 72 -2.72 -18.38 -11.25
CA PHE A 72 -4.17 -18.29 -11.10
C PHE A 72 -4.88 -19.66 -11.15
N SER A 73 -4.32 -20.62 -11.89
CA SER A 73 -4.86 -21.98 -11.97
C SER A 73 -4.75 -22.76 -10.66
N THR A 74 -3.77 -22.40 -9.81
CA THR A 74 -3.47 -23.12 -8.56
C THR A 74 -4.21 -22.52 -7.35
N GLN A 75 -4.49 -21.21 -7.35
CA GLN A 75 -5.05 -20.48 -6.20
C GLN A 75 -6.58 -20.23 -6.26
N GLY A 76 -7.24 -20.60 -7.36
CA GLY A 76 -8.67 -20.36 -7.55
C GLY A 76 -8.99 -18.91 -7.88
N ILE A 77 -9.70 -18.69 -8.99
CA ILE A 77 -9.94 -17.37 -9.61
C ILE A 77 -10.66 -16.37 -8.67
N SER A 78 -11.43 -16.87 -7.70
CA SER A 78 -12.18 -16.04 -6.74
C SER A 78 -11.34 -15.48 -5.59
N GLN A 79 -10.11 -15.97 -5.39
CA GLN A 79 -9.23 -15.56 -4.29
C GLN A 79 -8.13 -14.58 -4.74
N VAL A 80 -8.07 -14.25 -6.04
CA VAL A 80 -6.96 -13.48 -6.60
C VAL A 80 -7.43 -12.13 -7.12
N SER A 81 -6.68 -11.09 -6.73
CA SER A 81 -6.84 -9.71 -7.18
C SER A 81 -6.53 -9.56 -8.66
N ALA A 82 -7.30 -8.75 -9.37
CA ALA A 82 -7.02 -8.46 -10.78
C ALA A 82 -5.77 -7.60 -10.98
N TRP A 83 -5.40 -6.79 -10.00
CA TRP A 83 -4.17 -6.02 -10.03
C TRP A 83 -3.01 -6.83 -9.45
N PRO A 84 -1.96 -7.12 -10.24
CA PRO A 84 -0.76 -7.80 -9.76
C PRO A 84 -0.02 -6.92 -8.74
N ARG A 85 0.84 -7.54 -7.94
CA ARG A 85 1.60 -6.83 -6.90
C ARG A 85 2.52 -5.74 -7.48
N ASP A 86 3.05 -5.95 -8.68
CA ASP A 86 3.93 -5.00 -9.38
C ASP A 86 3.19 -3.82 -10.03
N TYR A 87 1.85 -3.77 -9.91
CA TYR A 87 1.06 -2.72 -10.52
C TYR A 87 1.21 -1.41 -9.73
N VAL A 88 1.88 -0.41 -10.33
CA VAL A 88 2.21 0.87 -9.70
C VAL A 88 1.02 1.54 -8.99
N PRO A 89 -0.20 1.66 -9.58
CA PRO A 89 -1.33 2.24 -8.86
C PRO A 89 -1.77 1.46 -7.61
N ARG A 90 -1.73 0.12 -7.65
CA ARG A 90 -2.02 -0.73 -6.48
C ARG A 90 -0.99 -0.49 -5.38
N GLN A 91 0.28 -0.45 -5.78
CA GLN A 91 1.41 -0.22 -4.91
C GLN A 91 1.33 1.15 -4.24
N LEU A 92 1.05 2.21 -5.01
CA LEU A 92 0.88 3.57 -4.49
C LEU A 92 -0.24 3.67 -3.45
N VAL A 93 -1.43 3.12 -3.74
CA VAL A 93 -2.55 3.14 -2.79
C VAL A 93 -2.19 2.39 -1.52
N SER A 94 -1.59 1.21 -1.65
CA SER A 94 -1.17 0.38 -0.52
C SER A 94 -0.12 1.09 0.33
N LEU A 95 0.85 1.74 -0.31
CA LEU A 95 1.91 2.49 0.33
C LEU A 95 1.36 3.69 1.11
N ILE A 96 0.44 4.47 0.52
CA ILE A 96 -0.24 5.59 1.23
C ILE A 96 -0.97 5.08 2.47
N VAL A 97 -1.73 3.99 2.34
CA VAL A 97 -2.54 3.47 3.45
C VAL A 97 -1.64 2.97 4.59
N VAL A 98 -0.62 2.17 4.28
CA VAL A 98 0.29 1.61 5.27
C VAL A 98 1.10 2.71 5.96
N THR A 99 1.64 3.65 5.19
CA THR A 99 2.40 4.80 5.75
C THR A 99 1.55 5.66 6.66
N LEU A 100 0.35 6.05 6.23
CA LEU A 100 -0.55 6.87 7.07
C LEU A 100 -0.95 6.14 8.36
N LEU A 101 -1.26 4.85 8.28
CA LEU A 101 -1.56 4.05 9.46
C LEU A 101 -0.35 4.03 10.42
N GLY A 102 0.85 3.79 9.90
CA GLY A 102 2.09 3.83 10.67
C GLY A 102 2.33 5.19 11.34
N ILE A 103 2.15 6.28 10.60
CA ILE A 103 2.27 7.65 11.12
C ILE A 103 1.27 7.89 12.24
N TYR A 104 0.00 7.49 12.09
CA TYR A 104 -0.99 7.67 13.14
C TYR A 104 -0.64 6.87 14.41
N VAL A 105 -0.23 5.61 14.25
CA VAL A 105 0.16 4.76 15.39
C VAL A 105 1.36 5.37 16.11
N LEU A 106 2.41 5.74 15.39
CA LEU A 106 3.62 6.34 15.96
C LEU A 106 3.31 7.69 16.62
N TYR A 107 2.48 8.52 15.97
CA TYR A 107 2.07 9.81 16.51
C TYR A 107 1.33 9.65 17.83
N PHE A 108 0.27 8.85 17.88
CA PHE A 108 -0.49 8.69 19.13
C PHE A 108 0.31 7.98 20.23
N LEU A 109 1.18 7.04 19.86
CA LEU A 109 2.06 6.37 20.82
C LEU A 109 3.06 7.34 21.43
N PHE A 110 3.91 7.97 20.61
CA PHE A 110 4.99 8.82 21.11
C PHE A 110 4.49 10.18 21.61
N ALA A 111 3.53 10.81 20.94
CA ALA A 111 2.93 12.05 21.42
C ALA A 111 2.12 11.80 22.71
N GLY A 112 1.41 10.67 22.81
CA GLY A 112 0.68 10.29 24.03
C GLY A 112 1.60 10.03 25.22
N LEU A 113 2.70 9.29 25.01
CA LEU A 113 3.72 9.06 26.03
C LEU A 113 4.41 10.37 26.44
N SER A 114 4.80 11.20 25.47
CA SER A 114 5.42 12.51 25.75
C SER A 114 4.49 13.43 26.53
N TYR A 115 3.21 13.49 26.14
CA TYR A 115 2.19 14.25 26.84
C TYR A 115 1.98 13.78 28.28
N THR A 116 2.08 12.48 28.54
CA THR A 116 1.85 11.92 29.89
C THR A 116 3.08 12.07 30.78
N PHE A 117 4.28 11.78 30.26
CA PHE A 117 5.49 11.64 31.09
C PHE A 117 6.45 12.83 31.05
N ILE A 118 6.50 13.56 29.94
CA ILE A 118 7.50 14.62 29.71
C ILE A 118 6.87 16.01 29.79
N PHE A 119 5.61 16.15 29.37
CA PHE A 119 4.95 17.44 29.27
C PHE A 119 4.59 18.03 30.65
N ASN A 120 4.99 19.28 30.89
CA ASN A 120 4.63 20.01 32.08
C ASN A 120 3.20 20.58 31.97
N HIS A 121 2.27 19.97 32.70
CA HIS A 121 0.86 20.36 32.71
C HIS A 121 0.60 21.75 33.31
N ASP A 122 1.54 22.32 34.10
CA ASP A 122 1.41 23.68 34.64
C ASP A 122 1.42 24.74 33.53
N MET A 123 2.00 24.43 32.35
CA MET A 123 1.98 25.31 31.19
C MET A 123 0.55 25.63 30.72
N MET A 124 -0.43 24.76 30.99
CA MET A 124 -1.83 24.98 30.62
C MET A 124 -2.47 26.15 31.39
N ARG A 125 -1.89 26.57 32.51
CA ARG A 125 -2.37 27.70 33.32
C ARG A 125 -1.80 29.04 32.85
N HIS A 126 -0.86 29.03 31.91
CA HIS A 126 -0.22 30.23 31.42
C HIS A 126 -1.23 31.12 30.66
N PRO A 127 -1.24 32.46 30.85
CA PRO A 127 -2.23 33.34 30.23
C PRO A 127 -2.19 33.38 28.69
N ARG A 128 -1.10 32.92 28.08
CA ARG A 128 -0.98 32.74 26.62
C ARG A 128 -1.35 31.35 26.12
N PHE A 129 -1.75 30.43 26.99
CA PHE A 129 -2.15 29.07 26.58
C PHE A 129 -3.49 29.13 25.86
N LEU A 130 -3.52 28.62 24.63
CA LEU A 130 -4.70 28.76 23.79
C LEU A 130 -5.81 27.80 24.27
N LYS A 131 -7.07 28.23 24.17
CA LYS A 131 -8.19 27.35 24.54
C LYS A 131 -8.21 26.11 23.63
N ASN A 132 -8.20 24.93 24.23
CA ASN A 132 -8.11 23.64 23.54
C ASN A 132 -6.84 23.48 22.69
N GLN A 133 -5.73 24.11 23.08
CA GLN A 133 -4.47 24.05 22.33
C GLN A 133 -4.05 22.62 21.95
N VAL A 134 -4.11 21.67 22.90
CA VAL A 134 -3.78 20.26 22.64
C VAL A 134 -4.64 19.66 21.52
N LYS A 135 -5.94 19.96 21.50
CA LYS A 135 -6.84 19.50 20.43
C LYS A 135 -6.50 20.14 19.09
N LEU A 136 -6.12 21.42 19.09
CA LEU A 136 -5.72 22.14 17.88
C LEU A 136 -4.40 21.59 17.31
N GLU A 137 -3.44 21.28 18.18
CA GLU A 137 -2.18 20.65 17.77
C GLU A 137 -2.44 19.29 17.12
N ILE A 138 -3.24 18.43 17.76
CA ILE A 138 -3.64 17.14 17.19
C ILE A 138 -4.35 17.33 15.84
N GLN A 139 -5.34 18.23 15.76
CA GLN A 139 -6.08 18.47 14.53
C GLN A 139 -5.17 18.98 13.40
N THR A 140 -4.19 19.82 13.73
CA THR A 140 -3.22 20.35 12.76
C THR A 140 -2.28 19.26 12.27
N SER A 141 -1.74 18.44 13.17
CA SER A 141 -0.92 17.26 12.82
C SER A 141 -1.69 16.29 11.93
N MET A 142 -2.93 15.93 12.30
CA MET A 142 -3.79 15.02 11.55
C MET A 142 -4.09 15.51 10.13
N ARG A 143 -4.21 16.83 9.93
CA ARG A 143 -4.40 17.44 8.60
C ARG A 143 -3.11 17.50 7.79
N ALA A 144 -1.96 17.62 8.44
CA ALA A 144 -0.66 17.73 7.78
C ALA A 144 -0.15 16.37 7.27
N PHE A 145 -0.43 15.26 7.97
CA PHE A 145 0.11 13.94 7.62
C PHE A 145 -0.18 13.49 6.18
N PRO A 146 -1.40 13.62 5.62
CA PRO A 146 -1.66 13.23 4.24
C PRO A 146 -0.81 14.00 3.24
N MET A 147 -0.64 15.31 3.44
CA MET A 147 0.14 16.13 2.52
C MET A 147 1.63 15.81 2.61
N MET A 148 2.17 15.62 3.82
CA MET A 148 3.57 15.19 4.00
C MET A 148 3.82 13.80 3.40
N THR A 149 2.85 12.88 3.54
CA THR A 149 2.92 11.55 2.92
C THR A 149 2.95 11.67 1.40
N LEU A 150 2.12 12.51 0.81
CA LEU A 150 2.09 12.72 -0.64
C LEU A 150 3.40 13.29 -1.18
N LEU A 151 4.05 14.18 -0.43
CA LEU A 151 5.37 14.73 -0.82
C LEU A 151 6.51 13.71 -0.73
N THR A 152 6.42 12.76 0.20
CA THR A 152 7.45 11.71 0.40
C THR A 152 7.20 10.46 -0.44
N LEU A 153 5.99 10.29 -0.93
CA LEU A 153 5.54 9.16 -1.75
C LEU A 153 6.39 8.88 -3.00
N PRO A 154 6.86 9.88 -3.78
CA PRO A 154 7.75 9.59 -4.92
C PRO A 154 9.03 8.88 -4.51
N TRP A 155 9.58 9.22 -3.33
CA TRP A 155 10.79 8.59 -2.81
C TRP A 155 10.54 7.15 -2.37
N PHE A 156 9.44 6.93 -1.65
CA PHE A 156 9.05 5.58 -1.26
C PHE A 156 8.74 4.70 -2.48
N GLN A 157 8.07 5.24 -3.50
CA GLN A 157 7.84 4.49 -4.73
C GLN A 157 9.14 4.14 -5.44
N ALA A 158 10.10 5.07 -5.49
CA ALA A 158 11.42 4.81 -6.07
C ALA A 158 12.15 3.70 -5.30
N GLU A 159 12.07 3.71 -3.97
CA GLU A 159 12.64 2.68 -3.11
C GLU A 159 12.07 1.29 -3.42
N VAL A 160 10.74 1.14 -3.48
CA VAL A 160 10.12 -0.16 -3.75
C VAL A 160 10.34 -0.63 -5.20
N MET A 161 10.56 0.29 -6.15
CA MET A 161 10.98 -0.06 -7.52
C MET A 161 12.46 -0.46 -7.61
N GLY A 162 13.21 -0.48 -6.50
CA GLY A 162 14.61 -0.90 -6.46
C GLY A 162 15.62 0.21 -6.81
N TYR A 163 15.18 1.46 -6.94
CA TYR A 163 16.11 2.58 -7.19
C TYR A 163 16.98 2.92 -5.98
N SER A 164 16.66 2.40 -4.78
CA SER A 164 17.46 2.64 -3.57
C SER A 164 18.84 1.96 -3.59
N ARG A 165 19.04 0.95 -4.45
CA ARG A 165 20.30 0.17 -4.54
C ARG A 165 20.86 -0.24 -3.17
N LEU A 166 19.98 -0.70 -2.28
CA LEU A 166 20.40 -1.17 -0.96
C LEU A 166 21.15 -2.50 -1.10
N TYR A 167 22.21 -2.68 -0.31
CA TYR A 167 22.98 -3.91 -0.31
C TYR A 167 22.32 -4.95 0.59
N ASP A 168 21.96 -6.11 0.03
CA ASP A 168 21.38 -7.22 0.81
C ASP A 168 22.44 -8.01 1.60
N GLY A 169 23.71 -7.91 1.20
CA GLY A 169 24.80 -8.72 1.74
C GLY A 169 26.17 -8.05 1.64
N VAL A 170 27.07 -8.51 2.50
CA VAL A 170 28.46 -8.03 2.59
C VAL A 170 29.36 -8.67 1.52
N ASP A 171 28.88 -9.73 0.86
CA ASP A 171 29.55 -10.48 -0.18
C ASP A 171 29.70 -9.69 -1.49
N THR A 172 28.81 -8.75 -1.77
CA THR A 172 28.80 -8.00 -3.03
C THR A 172 29.96 -7.01 -3.16
N TYR A 173 30.26 -6.26 -2.10
CA TYR A 173 31.30 -5.21 -2.10
C TYR A 173 32.35 -5.35 -0.99
N GLY A 174 32.19 -6.33 -0.10
CA GLY A 174 33.11 -6.62 0.99
C GLY A 174 32.92 -5.72 2.22
N TRP A 175 33.48 -6.18 3.34
CA TRP A 175 33.44 -5.48 4.63
C TRP A 175 34.08 -4.10 4.59
N THR A 176 35.10 -3.90 3.74
CA THR A 176 35.80 -2.62 3.59
C THR A 176 34.90 -1.54 3.03
N TYR A 177 34.12 -1.86 1.99
CA TYR A 177 33.16 -0.95 1.40
C TYR A 177 32.03 -0.63 2.39
N LEU A 178 31.55 -1.63 3.14
CA LEU A 178 30.52 -1.41 4.17
C LEU A 178 30.99 -0.38 5.21
N VAL A 179 32.17 -0.56 5.80
CA VAL A 179 32.69 0.36 6.83
C VAL A 179 32.93 1.76 6.27
N LEU A 180 33.45 1.88 5.05
CA LEU A 180 33.69 3.18 4.41
C LEU A 180 32.42 3.89 3.93
N SER A 181 31.33 3.13 3.68
CA SER A 181 30.06 3.68 3.21
C SER A 181 29.23 4.34 4.32
N VAL A 182 29.53 4.05 5.59
CA VAL A 182 28.89 4.71 6.73
C VAL A 182 29.51 6.10 6.87
N PRO A 183 28.73 7.20 6.72
CA PRO A 183 29.26 8.53 6.94
C PRO A 183 29.69 8.67 8.40
N LEU A 184 30.93 9.12 8.57
CA LEU A 184 31.60 9.37 9.87
C LEU A 184 31.01 10.59 10.58
#